data_AF-A0A937SEJ7-F1
#
_entry.id   AF-A0A937SEJ7-F1
#
_cell.length_a   1.000
_cell.length_b   1.000
_cell.length_c   1.000
_cell.angle_alpha   90.00
_cell.angle_beta   90.00
_cell.angle_gamma   90.00
#
_symmetry.space_group_name_H-M   'P 1'
#
loop_
_entity.id
_entity.type
_entity.pdbx_description
1 polymer ?
#
loop_
_entity_poly.entity_id
_entity_poly.type
_entity_poly.pdbx_seq_one_letter_code
_entity_poly.pdbx_strand_id
1 'polypeptide(L)'
;MTSQVLIEQIASAFANVERWDGVTLHQAIALDSYASDKAVAAARLQDTDTHWTEIQRVTLVDFESALSFMDEQGTRYYLPAFIAVFCRMRYGQNNREQGFEPLVCTSQEPETLYDCRVRRTH
;
A
#
# COMPACT_ATOMS: atom_id res chain seq x y z
N MET A 1 -7.44 26.16 0.94
CA MET A 1 -7.80 25.01 1.80
C MET A 1 -6.53 24.45 2.42
N THR A 2 -6.54 24.11 3.71
CA THR A 2 -5.42 23.44 4.38
C THR A 2 -5.53 21.92 4.21
N SER A 3 -4.47 21.15 4.45
CA SER A 3 -4.55 19.68 4.33
C SER A 3 -5.49 19.07 5.33
N GLN A 4 -5.58 19.69 6.50
CA GLN A 4 -6.39 19.19 7.58
C GLN A 4 -7.87 19.15 7.15
N VAL A 5 -8.35 20.23 6.53
CA VAL A 5 -9.71 20.29 5.96
C VAL A 5 -9.91 19.23 4.87
N LEU A 6 -8.90 18.98 4.03
CA LEU A 6 -9.00 17.95 3.00
C LEU A 6 -9.06 16.53 3.60
N ILE A 7 -8.24 16.25 4.63
CA ILE A 7 -8.25 14.95 5.33
C ILE A 7 -9.60 14.72 6.02
N GLU A 8 -10.19 15.76 6.62
CA GLU A 8 -11.52 15.69 7.22
C GLU A 8 -12.61 15.44 6.18
N GLN A 9 -12.52 16.07 5.00
CA GLN A 9 -13.44 15.79 3.89
C GLN A 9 -13.32 14.36 3.38
N ILE A 10 -12.10 13.82 3.25
CA ILE A 10 -11.87 12.42 2.90
C ILE A 10 -12.46 11.51 3.98
N ALA A 11 -12.20 11.80 5.25
CA ALA A 11 -12.74 11.01 6.36
C ALA A 11 -14.27 10.98 6.33
N SER A 12 -14.93 12.12 6.08
CA SER A 12 -16.38 12.22 5.98
C SER A 12 -16.94 11.49 4.75
N ALA A 13 -16.29 11.63 3.58
CA ALA A 13 -16.76 11.01 2.34
C ALA A 13 -16.65 9.47 2.35
N PHE A 14 -15.69 8.92 3.12
CA PHE A 14 -15.41 7.49 3.19
C PHE A 14 -15.72 6.87 4.57
N ALA A 15 -16.52 7.55 5.40
CA ALA A 15 -16.79 7.14 6.79
C ALA A 15 -17.46 5.76 6.94
N ASN A 16 -18.26 5.36 5.95
CA ASN A 16 -19.05 4.11 5.98
C ASN A 16 -18.55 3.12 4.92
N VAL A 17 -17.29 3.22 4.51
CA VAL A 17 -16.72 2.30 3.52
C VAL A 17 -16.21 1.06 4.23
N GLU A 18 -16.78 -0.07 3.86
CA GLU A 18 -16.37 -1.40 4.30
C GLU A 18 -15.61 -2.10 3.17
N ARG A 19 -14.67 -2.97 3.54
CA ARG A 19 -13.85 -3.73 2.59
C ARG A 19 -14.62 -4.87 1.92
N TRP A 20 -15.60 -5.43 2.62
CA TRP A 20 -16.34 -6.63 2.20
C TRP A 20 -15.38 -7.75 1.73
N ASP A 21 -15.66 -8.36 0.58
CA ASP A 21 -14.84 -9.38 -0.05
C ASP A 21 -13.79 -8.81 -1.02
N GLY A 22 -13.58 -7.48 -1.01
CA GLY A 22 -12.58 -6.81 -1.82
C GLY A 22 -11.16 -7.30 -1.56
N VAL A 23 -10.31 -7.19 -2.58
CA VAL A 23 -8.89 -7.58 -2.53
C VAL A 23 -8.17 -6.76 -1.46
N THR A 24 -7.50 -7.43 -0.53
CA THR A 24 -6.73 -6.78 0.54
C THR A 24 -5.32 -6.35 0.10
N LEU A 25 -4.62 -5.56 0.91
CA LEU A 25 -3.25 -5.12 0.61
C LEU A 25 -2.30 -6.29 0.39
N HIS A 26 -2.26 -7.26 1.32
CA HIS A 26 -1.36 -8.40 1.17
C HIS A 26 -1.80 -9.33 0.03
N GLN A 27 -3.10 -9.42 -0.27
CA GLN A 27 -3.57 -10.12 -1.47
C GLN A 27 -3.06 -9.45 -2.75
N ALA A 28 -3.14 -8.12 -2.85
CA ALA A 28 -2.67 -7.37 -4.01
C ALA A 28 -1.17 -7.55 -4.26
N ILE A 29 -0.35 -7.54 -3.20
CA ILE A 29 1.10 -7.80 -3.30
C ILE A 29 1.38 -9.25 -3.71
N ALA A 30 0.62 -10.21 -3.19
CA ALA A 30 0.75 -11.60 -3.60
C ALA A 30 0.37 -11.80 -5.08
N LEU A 31 -0.65 -11.08 -5.57
CA LEU A 31 -1.04 -11.06 -6.99
C LEU A 31 0.06 -10.45 -7.88
N ASP A 32 0.63 -9.31 -7.48
CA ASP A 32 1.76 -8.66 -8.16
C ASP A 32 2.98 -9.61 -8.24
N SER A 33 3.21 -10.38 -7.19
CA SER A 33 4.29 -11.38 -7.10
C SER A 33 4.01 -12.69 -7.85
N TYR A 34 2.89 -12.78 -8.60
CA TYR A 34 2.45 -14.01 -9.27
C TYR A 34 2.35 -15.21 -8.33
N ALA A 35 1.97 -14.99 -7.07
CA ALA A 35 1.84 -16.04 -6.09
C ALA A 35 0.69 -16.99 -6.45
N SER A 36 0.75 -18.24 -5.96
CA SER A 36 -0.35 -19.19 -6.15
C SER A 36 -1.64 -18.72 -5.48
N ASP A 37 -2.80 -19.14 -5.99
CA ASP A 37 -4.12 -18.84 -5.41
C ASP A 37 -4.20 -19.15 -3.91
N LYS A 38 -3.57 -20.24 -3.46
CA LYS A 38 -3.50 -20.61 -2.04
C LYS A 38 -2.73 -19.59 -1.22
N ALA A 39 -1.62 -19.07 -1.75
CA ALA A 39 -0.82 -18.04 -1.08
C ALA A 39 -1.56 -16.70 -1.05
N VAL A 40 -2.26 -16.33 -2.13
CA VAL A 40 -3.14 -15.15 -2.17
C VAL A 40 -4.25 -15.28 -1.12
N ALA A 41 -4.92 -16.43 -1.05
CA ALA A 41 -5.95 -16.66 -0.04
C ALA A 41 -5.41 -16.58 1.40
N ALA A 42 -4.19 -17.08 1.65
CA ALA A 42 -3.55 -16.98 2.95
C ALA A 42 -3.13 -15.54 3.30
N ALA A 43 -2.71 -14.75 2.30
CA ALA A 43 -2.30 -13.36 2.48
C ALA A 43 -3.44 -12.48 3.04
N ARG A 44 -4.70 -12.77 2.65
CA ARG A 44 -5.89 -12.09 3.17
C ARG A 44 -5.96 -12.05 4.70
N LEU A 45 -5.48 -13.10 5.36
CA LEU A 45 -5.55 -13.23 6.83
C LEU A 45 -4.63 -12.25 7.56
N GLN A 46 -3.69 -11.61 6.86
CA GLN A 46 -2.76 -10.63 7.43
C GLN A 46 -3.42 -9.23 7.57
N ASP A 47 -4.44 -8.95 6.76
CA ASP A 47 -5.15 -7.68 6.76
C ASP A 47 -6.31 -7.71 7.77
N THR A 48 -5.99 -7.42 9.03
CA THR A 48 -6.93 -7.48 10.17
C THR A 48 -7.66 -6.16 10.45
N ASP A 49 -7.35 -5.12 9.69
CA ASP A 49 -8.01 -3.82 9.80
C ASP A 49 -9.52 -3.92 9.50
N THR A 50 -10.30 -3.25 10.35
CA THR A 50 -11.76 -3.16 10.23
C THR A 50 -12.21 -1.84 9.64
N HIS A 51 -11.32 -0.84 9.66
CA HIS A 51 -11.54 0.45 9.05
C HIS A 51 -10.25 0.98 8.41
N TRP A 52 -10.36 1.66 7.27
CA TRP A 52 -9.20 2.11 6.49
C TRP A 52 -8.28 3.11 7.23
N THR A 53 -8.76 3.72 8.32
CA THR A 53 -7.96 4.61 9.18
C THR A 53 -7.01 3.85 10.11
N GLU A 54 -7.21 2.55 10.31
CA GLU A 54 -6.38 1.70 11.18
C GLU A 54 -5.08 1.27 10.49
N ILE A 55 -5.03 1.39 9.16
CA ILE A 55 -3.90 0.97 8.35
C ILE A 55 -2.70 1.87 8.64
N GLN A 56 -1.58 1.24 8.98
CA GLN A 56 -0.36 1.97 9.32
C GLN A 56 0.24 2.64 8.09
N ARG A 57 0.78 3.84 8.28
CA ARG A 57 1.46 4.58 7.21
C ARG A 57 2.57 3.77 6.55
N VAL A 58 3.39 3.07 7.34
CA VAL A 58 4.52 2.29 6.84
C VAL A 58 4.06 1.22 5.86
N THR A 59 2.99 0.50 6.20
CA THR A 59 2.36 -0.50 5.33
C THR A 59 1.91 0.09 4.00
N LEU A 60 1.33 1.30 4.00
CA LEU A 60 0.89 1.96 2.77
C LEU A 60 2.06 2.44 1.89
N VAL A 61 3.21 2.74 2.48
CA VAL A 61 4.42 3.08 1.73
C VAL A 61 5.06 1.82 1.14
N ASP A 62 5.16 0.76 1.94
CA ASP A 62 5.74 -0.51 1.49
C ASP A 62 4.90 -1.18 0.40
N PHE A 63 3.58 -0.93 0.37
CA PHE A 63 2.64 -1.51 -0.58
C PHE A 63 2.11 -0.50 -1.60
N GLU A 64 2.95 0.44 -2.04
CA GLU A 64 2.55 1.50 -3.00
C GLU A 64 2.02 0.97 -4.34
N SER A 65 2.43 -0.22 -4.78
CA SER A 65 1.95 -0.85 -6.02
C SER A 65 0.55 -1.48 -5.89
N ALA A 66 0.07 -1.71 -4.66
CA ALA A 66 -1.09 -2.56 -4.39
C ALA A 66 -2.37 -2.10 -5.09
N LEU A 67 -2.59 -0.78 -5.24
CA LEU A 67 -3.80 -0.24 -5.88
C LEU A 67 -3.99 -0.72 -7.33
N SER A 68 -2.92 -1.11 -8.02
CA SER A 68 -2.99 -1.63 -9.40
C SER A 68 -3.54 -3.05 -9.50
N PHE A 69 -3.57 -3.79 -8.39
CA PHE A 69 -3.98 -5.20 -8.33
C PHE A 69 -5.24 -5.42 -7.48
N MET A 70 -5.86 -4.32 -7.02
CA MET A 70 -7.13 -4.38 -6.30
C MET A 70 -8.31 -4.41 -7.26
N ASP A 71 -9.42 -4.98 -6.77
CA ASP A 71 -10.72 -4.83 -7.39
C ASP A 71 -11.40 -3.53 -6.96
N GLU A 72 -12.58 -3.24 -7.51
CA GLU A 72 -13.34 -2.02 -7.22
C GLU A 72 -13.64 -1.82 -5.73
N GLN A 73 -13.86 -2.91 -4.99
CA GLN A 73 -14.19 -2.88 -3.56
C GLN A 73 -12.94 -2.61 -2.72
N GLY A 74 -11.84 -3.32 -3.00
CA GLY A 74 -10.54 -3.08 -2.38
C GLY A 74 -10.06 -1.66 -2.64
N THR A 75 -10.10 -1.19 -3.89
CA THR A 75 -9.73 0.20 -4.22
C THR A 75 -10.58 1.19 -3.43
N ARG A 76 -11.90 1.03 -3.38
CA ARG A 76 -12.78 1.96 -2.65
C ARG A 76 -12.43 2.04 -1.16
N TYR A 77 -12.02 0.93 -0.56
CA TYR A 77 -11.64 0.85 0.84
C TYR A 77 -10.24 1.42 1.13
N TYR A 78 -9.23 1.09 0.33
CA TYR A 78 -7.84 1.48 0.59
C TYR A 78 -7.48 2.89 0.07
N LEU A 79 -8.15 3.36 -0.99
CA LEU A 79 -7.90 4.68 -1.59
C LEU A 79 -7.91 5.85 -0.58
N PRO A 80 -8.90 5.99 0.33
CA PRO A 80 -8.88 7.09 1.31
C PRO A 80 -7.65 7.04 2.22
N ALA A 81 -7.15 5.86 2.57
CA ALA A 81 -5.95 5.70 3.39
C ALA A 81 -4.70 6.22 2.67
N PHE A 82 -4.52 5.83 1.39
CA PHE A 82 -3.44 6.33 0.54
C PHE A 82 -3.49 7.85 0.40
N ILE A 83 -4.64 8.42 -0.01
CA ILE A 83 -4.77 9.86 -0.21
C ILE A 83 -4.50 10.63 1.09
N ALA A 84 -5.01 10.15 2.23
CA ALA A 84 -4.78 10.78 3.53
C ALA A 84 -3.30 10.77 3.92
N VAL A 85 -2.59 9.67 3.66
CA VAL A 85 -1.13 9.57 3.89
C VAL A 85 -0.36 10.54 2.99
N PHE A 86 -0.67 10.60 1.68
CA PHE A 86 -0.04 11.55 0.75
C PHE A 86 -0.29 13.01 1.15
N CYS A 87 -1.51 13.35 1.57
CA CYS A 87 -1.84 14.67 2.10
C CYS A 87 -0.96 14.99 3.31
N ARG A 88 -0.84 14.09 4.29
CA ARG A 88 0.00 14.32 5.47
C ARG A 88 1.49 14.45 5.12
N MET A 89 2.00 13.66 4.18
CA MET A 89 3.39 13.72 3.75
C MET A 89 3.74 15.06 3.11
N ARG A 90 2.87 15.59 2.24
CA ARG A 90 3.10 16.88 1.58
C ARG A 90 3.14 18.06 2.55
N TYR A 91 2.57 17.93 3.75
CA TYR A 91 2.57 18.96 4.79
C TYR A 91 3.71 18.80 5.79
N GLY A 92 4.18 17.57 6.06
CA GLY A 92 5.38 17.33 6.86
C GLY A 92 6.66 17.92 6.23
N GLN A 93 6.66 18.11 4.90
CA GLN A 93 7.74 18.77 4.16
C GLN A 93 7.86 20.27 4.43
N ASN A 94 6.77 20.93 4.84
CA ASN A 94 6.77 22.36 5.19
C ASN A 94 7.22 22.63 6.64
N ASN A 95 7.45 21.58 7.44
CA ASN A 95 7.91 21.64 8.84
C ASN A 95 9.28 20.93 9.03
N ARG A 96 10.12 20.88 7.99
CA ARG A 96 11.45 20.24 8.00
C ARG A 96 12.53 21.03 8.77
N GLU A 97 12.20 21.53 9.95
CA GLU A 97 13.21 21.82 10.98
C GLU A 97 13.35 20.69 12.01
N GLN A 98 12.59 19.59 11.90
CA GLN A 98 12.78 18.44 12.82
C GLN A 98 12.91 17.11 12.07
N GLY A 99 14.13 16.85 11.62
CA GLY A 99 14.83 15.57 11.84
C GLY A 99 14.12 14.26 11.51
N PHE A 100 13.46 14.15 10.35
CA PHE A 100 13.20 12.82 9.77
C PHE A 100 14.25 12.52 8.72
N GLU A 101 15.13 11.55 9.01
CA GLU A 101 15.95 10.95 7.98
C GLU A 101 15.03 10.44 6.86
N PRO A 102 15.39 10.65 5.59
CA PRO A 102 14.68 10.00 4.51
C PRO A 102 14.68 8.50 4.78
N LEU A 103 13.51 7.86 4.70
CA LEU A 103 13.46 6.45 4.36
C LEU A 103 14.11 6.34 2.98
N VAL A 104 15.43 6.17 2.98
CA VAL A 104 16.14 5.62 1.85
C VAL A 104 15.55 4.24 1.74
N CYS A 105 14.77 4.01 0.69
CA CYS A 105 14.47 2.67 0.24
C CYS A 105 15.81 2.07 -0.19
N THR A 106 16.61 1.60 0.77
CA THR A 106 17.78 0.81 0.46
C THR A 106 17.20 -0.48 -0.08
N SER A 107 17.17 -0.58 -1.40
CA SER A 107 17.16 -1.85 -2.10
C SER A 107 18.38 -2.65 -1.62
N GLN A 108 18.26 -3.25 -0.44
CA GLN A 108 19.04 -4.42 -0.08
C GLN A 108 18.21 -5.63 -0.51
N GLU A 109 17.98 -5.72 -1.82
CA GLU A 109 17.91 -7.03 -2.44
C GLU A 109 19.35 -7.41 -2.82
N PRO A 110 19.85 -8.59 -2.46
CA PRO A 110 21.10 -9.08 -3.02
C PRO A 110 20.92 -9.23 -4.53
N GLU A 111 21.85 -8.67 -5.31
CA GLU A 111 21.94 -8.74 -6.78
C GLU A 111 22.14 -10.18 -7.33
N THR A 112 21.31 -11.15 -6.95
CA THR A 112 21.50 -12.54 -7.39
C THR A 112 20.18 -13.26 -7.65
N LEU A 113 19.29 -12.71 -8.47
CA LEU A 113 18.15 -13.48 -9.01
C LEU A 113 17.76 -13.14 -10.46
N TYR A 114 18.72 -12.66 -11.27
CA TYR A 114 18.61 -12.66 -12.74
C TYR A 114 19.61 -13.61 -13.41
N ASP A 115 19.78 -14.82 -12.89
CA ASP A 115 20.30 -15.94 -13.68
C ASP A 115 19.15 -16.56 -14.49
N CYS A 116 18.66 -15.79 -15.46
CA CYS A 116 17.89 -16.33 -16.57
C CYS A 116 18.83 -17.17 -17.43
N ARG A 117 18.91 -18.46 -17.08
CA ARG A 117 19.56 -19.51 -17.88
C ARG A 117 19.11 -19.46 -19.33
N VAL A 118 19.88 -18.78 -20.18
CA VAL A 118 19.94 -19.10 -21.60
C VAL A 118 20.98 -20.21 -21.75
N ARG A 119 20.53 -21.47 -21.61
CA ARG A 119 21.28 -22.59 -22.18
C ARG A 119 21.31 -22.36 -23.69
N ARG A 120 22.45 -21.95 -24.25
CA ARG A 120 22.75 -22.25 -25.65
C ARG A 120 23.60 -23.51 -25.72
N THR A 121 23.01 -24.48 -26.39
CA THR A 121 23.54 -25.74 -26.86
C THR A 121 24.65 -25.55 -27.91
N HIS A 122 25.61 -26.47 -27.83
CA HIS A 122 26.74 -26.78 -28.74
C HIS A 122 27.96 -25.86 -28.71
#